data_AF-A0A1H4SVL0-F1
#
_entry.id   AF-A0A1H4SVL0-F1
#
_cell.length_a   1.000
_cell.length_b   1.000
_cell.length_c   1.000
_cell.angle_alpha   90.00
_cell.angle_beta   90.00
_cell.angle_gamma   90.00
#
_symmetry.space_group_name_H-M   'P 1'
#
loop_
_entity.id
_entity.type
_entity.pdbx_description
1 polymer ?
#
loop_
_entity_poly.entity_id
_entity_poly.type
_entity_poly.pdbx_seq_one_letter_code
_entity_poly.pdbx_strand_id
1 'polypeptide(L)'
;MIVTLIVLCEVGFWVLLAAGLATRYLLKMPRTGLALLLCEPVLELVLLVATAIDLKNGADPGWEHGLAALYIGYTVGHGHRTVKWLDGHAAHRLGGGPPPPKPPRYGLAHARHEGRIWLGSLVGGAVATVLLLLAMAYVGDDGNTDGLRSWMYGAWRAVGIHGLIALSYLVWQKREPDAGSAVPARHPEHVPDLLVRGTGKDEEQVR
;
A
#
# COMPACT_ATOMS: atom_id res chain seq x y z
N MET A 1 -9.21 11.26 30.13
CA MET A 1 -8.65 12.31 29.23
C MET A 1 -8.29 11.74 27.86
N ILE A 2 -7.60 10.59 27.79
CA ILE A 2 -7.27 9.89 26.54
C ILE A 2 -8.50 9.59 25.67
N VAL A 3 -9.58 9.05 26.22
CA VAL A 3 -10.80 8.74 25.44
C VAL A 3 -11.36 9.98 24.73
N THR A 4 -11.39 11.13 25.40
CA THR A 4 -11.85 12.40 24.81
C THR A 4 -10.92 12.86 23.69
N LEU A 5 -9.60 12.71 23.87
CA LEU A 5 -8.60 13.06 22.86
C LEU A 5 -8.70 12.14 21.64
N ILE A 6 -8.87 10.83 21.84
CA ILE A 6 -9.10 9.84 20.78
C ILE A 6 -10.36 10.22 20.00
N VAL A 7 -11.48 10.48 20.67
CA VAL A 7 -12.74 10.85 20.01
C VAL A 7 -12.59 12.15 19.22
N LEU A 8 -11.91 13.15 19.76
CA LEU A 8 -11.66 14.41 19.05
C LEU A 8 -10.77 14.18 17.82
N CYS A 9 -9.74 13.34 17.94
CA CYS A 9 -8.87 13.00 16.83
C CYS A 9 -9.62 12.20 15.76
N GLU A 10 -10.48 11.26 16.15
CA GLU A 10 -11.31 10.48 15.22
C GLU A 10 -12.26 11.41 14.44
N VAL A 11 -12.95 12.33 15.12
CA VAL A 11 -13.81 13.31 14.44
C VAL A 11 -12.99 14.23 13.55
N GLY A 12 -11.86 14.74 14.04
CA GLY A 12 -10.96 15.60 13.28
C GLY A 12 -10.43 14.92 12.02
N PHE A 13 -10.04 13.66 12.13
CA PHE A 13 -9.62 12.79 11.05
C PHE A 13 -10.69 12.72 9.96
N TRP A 14 -11.93 12.34 10.30
CA TRP A 14 -13.00 12.20 9.31
C TRP A 14 -13.35 13.52 8.64
N VAL A 15 -13.35 14.62 9.40
CA VAL A 15 -13.61 15.96 8.87
C VAL A 15 -12.51 16.39 7.91
N LEU A 16 -11.23 16.24 8.29
CA LEU A 16 -10.08 16.60 7.46
C LEU A 16 -10.00 15.75 6.20
N LEU A 17 -10.22 14.44 6.32
CA LEU A 17 -10.22 13.50 5.21
C LEU A 17 -11.33 13.86 4.21
N ALA A 18 -12.57 14.03 4.68
CA ALA A 18 -13.70 14.40 3.82
C ALA A 18 -13.47 15.76 3.14
N ALA A 19 -13.03 16.77 3.89
CA ALA A 19 -12.74 18.10 3.36
C ALA A 19 -11.58 18.08 2.35
N GLY A 20 -10.51 17.33 2.65
CA GLY A 20 -9.34 17.18 1.79
C GLY A 20 -9.68 16.49 0.47
N LEU A 21 -10.44 15.41 0.51
CA LEU A 21 -10.91 14.71 -0.70
C LEU A 21 -11.88 15.57 -1.51
N ALA A 22 -12.84 16.24 -0.85
CA ALA A 22 -13.81 17.10 -1.53
C ALA A 22 -13.13 18.29 -2.22
N THR A 23 -12.25 19.00 -1.52
CA THR A 23 -11.49 20.12 -2.10
C THR A 23 -10.57 19.66 -3.23
N ARG A 24 -9.90 18.51 -3.07
CA ARG A 24 -8.99 17.95 -4.08
C ARG A 24 -9.72 17.55 -5.36
N TYR A 25 -10.81 16.80 -5.24
CA TYR A 25 -11.44 16.13 -6.38
C TYR A 25 -12.71 16.81 -6.89
N LEU A 26 -13.56 17.36 -5.99
CA LEU A 26 -14.80 18.04 -6.40
C LEU A 26 -14.52 19.49 -6.78
N LEU A 27 -13.77 20.22 -5.94
CA LEU A 27 -13.42 21.62 -6.21
C LEU A 27 -12.19 21.79 -7.12
N LYS A 28 -11.53 20.68 -7.48
CA LYS A 28 -10.33 20.67 -8.34
C LYS A 28 -9.21 21.57 -7.81
N MET A 29 -9.07 21.67 -6.49
CA MET A 29 -8.03 22.43 -5.79
C MET A 29 -6.99 21.49 -5.18
N PRO A 30 -6.09 20.87 -5.98
CA PRO A 30 -5.23 19.79 -5.52
C PRO A 30 -4.22 20.22 -4.45
N ARG A 31 -3.80 21.49 -4.44
CA ARG A 31 -2.86 22.00 -3.42
C ARG A 31 -3.53 22.15 -2.06
N THR A 32 -4.73 22.74 -2.03
CA THR A 32 -5.50 22.90 -0.79
C THR A 32 -5.96 21.56 -0.25
N GLY A 33 -6.45 20.67 -1.12
CA GLY A 33 -6.81 19.32 -0.69
C GLY A 33 -5.62 18.51 -0.20
N LEU A 34 -4.43 18.66 -0.81
CA LEU A 34 -3.20 18.05 -0.26
C LEU A 34 -2.87 18.60 1.12
N ALA A 35 -2.95 19.92 1.31
CA ALA A 35 -2.65 20.56 2.59
C ALA A 35 -3.59 20.03 3.69
N LEU A 36 -4.88 19.90 3.40
CA LEU A 36 -5.86 19.33 4.33
C LEU A 36 -5.58 17.85 4.65
N LEU A 37 -5.24 17.05 3.63
CA LEU A 37 -4.86 15.64 3.84
C LEU A 37 -3.54 15.50 4.63
N LEU A 38 -2.61 16.46 4.51
CA LEU A 38 -1.39 16.47 5.31
C LEU A 38 -1.62 16.86 6.77
N CYS A 39 -2.76 17.46 7.12
CA CYS A 39 -3.13 17.65 8.52
C CYS A 39 -3.41 16.32 9.24
N GLU A 40 -3.76 15.26 8.51
CA GLU A 40 -4.03 13.93 9.05
C GLU A 40 -2.79 13.30 9.71
N PRO A 41 -1.62 13.15 9.05
CA PRO A 41 -0.40 12.69 9.71
C PRO A 41 0.12 13.67 10.78
N VAL A 42 -0.25 14.95 10.72
CA VAL A 42 0.08 15.91 11.79
C VAL A 42 -0.74 15.62 13.05
N LEU A 43 -2.01 15.24 12.90
CA LEU A 43 -2.86 14.82 14.02
C LEU A 43 -2.31 13.54 14.66
N GLU A 44 -1.84 12.59 13.85
CA GLU A 44 -1.15 11.38 14.33
C GLU A 44 0.14 11.72 15.09
N LEU A 45 0.88 12.74 14.64
CA LEU A 45 2.07 13.20 15.37
C LEU A 45 1.70 13.78 16.74
N VAL A 46 0.60 14.54 16.81
CA VAL A 46 0.08 15.07 18.10
C VAL A 46 -0.32 13.92 19.02
N LEU A 47 -1.00 12.89 18.50
CA LEU A 47 -1.34 11.68 19.25
C LEU A 47 -0.11 10.96 19.78
N LEU A 48 0.93 10.81 18.95
CA LEU A 48 2.21 10.21 19.37
C LEU A 48 2.90 11.02 20.47
N VAL A 49 2.86 12.35 20.41
CA VAL A 49 3.41 13.23 21.46
C VAL A 49 2.60 13.09 22.76
N ALA A 50 1.26 13.13 22.67
CA ALA A 50 0.39 12.95 23.83
C ALA A 50 0.65 11.59 24.51
N THR A 51 0.80 10.54 23.71
CA THR A 51 1.21 9.20 24.15
C THR A 51 2.51 9.24 24.93
N ALA A 52 3.56 9.85 24.39
CA ALA A 52 4.86 9.90 25.04
C ALA A 52 4.81 10.65 26.38
N ILE A 53 3.96 11.69 26.47
CA ILE A 53 3.68 12.41 27.72
C ILE A 53 2.96 11.50 28.72
N ASP A 54 1.93 10.77 28.29
CA ASP A 54 1.17 9.88 29.17
C ASP A 54 2.03 8.73 29.70
N LEU A 55 2.86 8.10 28.85
CA LEU A 55 3.79 7.05 29.27
C LEU A 55 4.80 7.55 30.30
N LYS A 56 5.30 8.77 30.12
CA LYS A 56 6.20 9.41 31.09
C LYS A 56 5.51 9.69 32.43
N ASN A 57 4.21 9.93 32.42
CA ASN A 57 3.40 10.13 33.62
C ASN A 57 2.97 8.81 34.28
N GLY A 58 3.43 7.65 33.79
CA GLY A 58 3.17 6.34 34.37
C GLY A 58 1.91 5.64 33.84
N ALA A 59 1.37 6.04 32.70
CA ALA A 59 0.29 5.31 32.03
C ALA A 59 0.81 3.98 31.43
N ASP A 60 -0.05 2.94 31.43
CA ASP A 60 0.28 1.67 30.81
C ASP A 60 0.34 1.79 29.26
N PRO A 61 1.36 1.22 28.60
CA PRO A 61 1.46 1.24 27.15
C PRO A 61 0.42 0.35 26.49
N GLY A 62 -0.64 0.98 25.95
CA GLY A 62 -1.60 0.32 25.06
C GLY A 62 -1.05 0.09 23.64
N TRP A 63 -1.65 -0.85 22.91
CA TRP A 63 -1.27 -1.21 21.55
C TRP A 63 -1.55 -0.08 20.53
N GLU A 64 -2.55 0.78 20.78
CA GLU A 64 -2.93 1.87 19.87
C GLU A 64 -1.81 2.91 19.67
N HIS A 65 -0.89 2.99 20.63
CA HIS A 65 0.06 4.08 20.80
C HIS A 65 1.28 4.04 19.87
N GLY A 66 1.67 2.85 19.36
CA GLY A 66 2.78 2.73 18.40
C GLY A 66 2.34 2.76 16.93
N LEU A 67 1.03 2.63 16.66
CA LEU A 67 0.49 2.61 15.31
C LEU A 67 0.64 3.97 14.61
N ALA A 68 0.54 5.08 15.35
CA ALA A 68 0.71 6.43 14.82
C ALA A 68 2.09 6.61 14.12
N ALA A 69 3.17 6.11 14.73
CA ALA A 69 4.50 6.17 14.14
C ALA A 69 4.60 5.40 12.82
N LEU A 70 3.93 4.24 12.73
CA LEU A 70 3.86 3.44 11.50
C LEU A 70 3.02 4.14 10.42
N TYR A 71 1.91 4.76 10.79
CA TYR A 71 1.06 5.53 9.87
C TYR A 71 1.83 6.71 9.27
N ILE A 72 2.55 7.47 10.10
CA ILE A 72 3.41 8.57 9.65
C ILE A 72 4.52 8.03 8.74
N GLY A 73 5.16 6.92 9.14
CA GLY A 73 6.15 6.24 8.32
C GLY A 73 5.61 5.85 6.93
N TYR A 74 4.43 5.25 6.87
CA TYR A 74 3.76 4.92 5.61
C TYR A 74 3.50 6.17 4.76
N THR A 75 3.00 7.24 5.37
CA THR A 75 2.74 8.50 4.67
C THR A 75 4.01 9.08 4.05
N VAL A 76 5.15 9.02 4.75
CA VAL A 76 6.43 9.48 4.20
C VAL A 76 6.97 8.54 3.12
N GLY A 77 6.89 7.22 3.33
CA GLY A 77 7.45 6.22 2.43
C GLY A 77 6.64 6.02 1.13
N HIS A 78 5.32 6.14 1.21
CA HIS A 78 4.40 5.79 0.11
C HIS A 78 3.40 6.89 -0.24
N GLY A 79 3.20 7.89 0.61
CA GLY A 79 2.12 8.88 0.46
C GLY A 79 2.11 9.57 -0.90
N HIS A 80 3.26 10.03 -1.40
CA HIS A 80 3.33 10.66 -2.73
C HIS A 80 2.86 9.73 -3.86
N ARG A 81 3.23 8.44 -3.79
CA ARG A 81 2.81 7.43 -4.78
C ARG A 81 1.32 7.16 -4.66
N THR A 82 0.81 7.01 -3.44
CA THR A 82 -0.62 6.76 -3.16
C THR A 82 -1.47 7.92 -3.66
N VAL A 83 -1.09 9.16 -3.37
CA VAL A 83 -1.79 10.36 -3.85
C VAL A 83 -1.79 10.43 -5.38
N LYS A 84 -0.64 10.22 -6.04
CA LYS A 84 -0.57 10.24 -7.51
C LYS A 84 -1.45 9.15 -8.14
N TRP A 85 -1.52 7.97 -7.52
CA TRP A 85 -2.38 6.89 -7.97
C TRP A 85 -3.87 7.23 -7.80
N LEU A 86 -4.25 7.78 -6.65
CA LEU A 86 -5.61 8.25 -6.40
C LEU A 86 -6.01 9.38 -7.36
N ASP A 87 -5.13 10.34 -7.62
CA ASP A 87 -5.34 11.41 -8.60
C ASP A 87 -5.62 10.86 -9.99
N GLY A 88 -4.88 9.84 -10.41
CA GLY A 88 -5.13 9.16 -11.69
C GLY A 88 -6.48 8.45 -11.73
N HIS A 89 -6.90 7.83 -10.63
CA HIS A 89 -8.21 7.19 -10.54
C HIS A 89 -9.35 8.21 -10.54
N ALA A 90 -9.19 9.32 -9.82
CA ALA A 90 -10.14 10.42 -9.81
C ALA A 90 -10.24 11.07 -11.20
N ALA A 91 -9.12 11.30 -11.89
CA ALA A 91 -9.11 11.81 -13.25
C ALA A 91 -9.85 10.89 -14.23
N HIS A 92 -9.68 9.57 -14.10
CA HIS A 92 -10.40 8.60 -14.92
C HIS A 92 -11.91 8.55 -14.59
N ARG A 93 -12.28 8.43 -13.31
CA ARG A 93 -13.68 8.24 -12.87
C ARG A 93 -14.52 9.52 -12.92
N LEU A 94 -13.95 10.64 -12.49
CA LEU A 94 -14.66 11.91 -12.33
C LEU A 94 -14.39 12.87 -13.50
N GLY A 95 -13.23 12.73 -14.15
CA GLY A 95 -12.78 13.62 -15.22
C GLY A 95 -12.82 13.03 -16.64
N GLY A 96 -13.18 11.75 -16.80
CA GLY A 96 -13.18 11.06 -18.11
C GLY A 96 -11.78 10.86 -18.72
N GLY A 97 -10.72 11.00 -17.94
CA GLY A 97 -9.34 10.78 -18.38
C GLY A 97 -9.03 9.32 -18.68
N PRO A 98 -7.88 9.01 -19.32
CA PRO A 98 -7.47 7.64 -19.57
C PRO A 98 -7.23 6.86 -18.27
N PRO A 99 -7.35 5.52 -18.27
CA PRO A 99 -7.14 4.71 -17.07
C PRO A 99 -5.70 4.84 -16.56
N PRO A 100 -5.48 4.77 -15.23
CA PRO A 100 -4.14 4.87 -14.68
C PRO A 100 -3.23 3.76 -15.25
N PRO A 101 -1.97 4.10 -15.61
CA PRO A 101 -1.07 3.15 -16.26
C PRO A 101 -0.80 1.95 -15.34
N LYS A 102 -0.85 0.76 -15.92
CA LYS A 102 -0.62 -0.49 -15.18
C LYS A 102 0.88 -0.63 -14.84
N PRO A 103 1.22 -1.18 -13.67
CA PRO A 103 2.62 -1.44 -13.32
C PRO A 103 3.25 -2.45 -14.31
N PRO A 104 4.57 -2.37 -14.54
CA PRO A 104 5.28 -3.32 -15.40
C PRO A 104 5.12 -4.73 -14.84
N ARG A 105 4.85 -5.71 -15.71
CA ARG A 105 4.47 -7.08 -15.32
C ARG A 105 5.58 -8.11 -15.45
N TYR A 106 6.64 -7.79 -16.19
CA TYR A 106 7.67 -8.76 -16.58
C TYR A 106 9.08 -8.20 -16.50
N GLY A 107 10.03 -9.12 -16.42
CA GLY A 107 11.47 -8.88 -16.51
C GLY A 107 12.01 -7.90 -15.47
N LEU A 108 13.15 -7.30 -15.82
CA LEU A 108 13.88 -6.37 -14.95
C LEU A 108 13.09 -5.09 -14.62
N ALA A 109 12.17 -4.69 -15.49
CA ALA A 109 11.31 -3.52 -15.25
C ALA A 109 10.34 -3.76 -14.08
N HIS A 110 9.78 -4.98 -13.96
CA HIS A 110 8.96 -5.38 -12.81
C HIS A 110 9.77 -5.43 -11.52
N ALA A 111 10.94 -6.07 -11.54
CA ALA A 111 11.82 -6.15 -10.37
C ALA A 111 12.27 -4.76 -9.87
N ARG A 112 12.64 -3.85 -10.78
CA ARG A 112 12.99 -2.46 -10.43
C ARG A 112 11.81 -1.68 -9.85
N HIS A 113 10.61 -1.91 -10.37
CA HIS A 113 9.40 -1.28 -9.84
C HIS A 113 9.16 -1.74 -8.40
N GLU A 114 9.22 -3.05 -8.15
CA GLU A 114 9.05 -3.62 -6.81
C GLU A 114 10.14 -3.15 -5.84
N GLY A 115 11.40 -3.12 -6.28
CA GLY A 115 12.50 -2.57 -5.48
C GLY A 115 12.29 -1.11 -5.06
N ARG A 116 11.67 -0.28 -5.93
CA ARG A 116 11.28 1.10 -5.57
C ARG A 116 10.10 1.16 -4.60
N ILE A 117 9.21 0.18 -4.62
CA ILE A 117 8.12 0.08 -3.63
C ILE A 117 8.70 -0.32 -2.28
N TRP A 118 9.60 -1.29 -2.26
CA TRP A 118 10.33 -1.72 -1.08
C TRP A 118 11.19 -0.59 -0.48
N LEU A 119 11.87 0.22 -1.30
CA LEU A 119 12.61 1.39 -0.81
C LEU A 119 11.69 2.37 -0.07
N GLY A 120 10.43 2.53 -0.51
CA GLY A 120 9.42 3.28 0.24
C GLY A 120 9.13 2.66 1.61
N SER A 121 9.06 1.32 1.69
CA SER A 121 8.91 0.60 2.98
C SER A 121 10.13 0.75 3.88
N LEU A 122 11.35 0.77 3.33
CA LEU A 122 12.55 1.10 4.10
C LEU A 122 12.49 2.51 4.67
N VAL A 123 12.15 3.51 3.85
CA VAL A 123 12.00 4.90 4.32
C VAL A 123 10.93 4.99 5.40
N GLY A 124 9.77 4.37 5.19
CA GLY A 124 8.70 4.38 6.18
C GLY A 124 9.09 3.68 7.49
N GLY A 125 9.77 2.54 7.40
CA GLY A 125 10.30 1.83 8.57
C GLY A 125 11.35 2.66 9.31
N ALA A 126 12.25 3.34 8.60
CA ALA A 126 13.25 4.23 9.19
C ALA A 126 12.61 5.43 9.91
N VAL A 127 11.64 6.10 9.28
CA VAL A 127 10.90 7.22 9.88
C VAL A 127 10.15 6.77 11.13
N ALA A 128 9.41 5.66 11.05
CA ALA A 128 8.71 5.10 12.21
C ALA A 128 9.69 4.77 13.34
N THR A 129 10.84 4.18 13.02
CA THR A 129 11.90 3.87 13.99
C THR A 129 12.42 5.13 14.68
N VAL A 130 12.74 6.18 13.92
CA VAL A 130 13.20 7.46 14.50
C VAL A 130 12.17 8.05 15.44
N LEU A 131 10.89 8.09 15.04
CA LEU A 131 9.81 8.59 15.88
C LEU A 131 9.63 7.78 17.17
N LEU A 132 9.65 6.45 17.07
CA LEU A 132 9.54 5.56 18.21
C LEU A 132 10.75 5.70 19.16
N LEU A 133 11.98 5.82 18.63
CA LEU A 133 13.19 6.05 19.43
C LEU A 133 13.15 7.40 20.16
N LEU A 134 12.66 8.46 19.50
CA LEU A 134 12.46 9.77 20.14
C LEU A 134 11.43 9.69 21.27
N ALA A 135 10.32 8.98 21.06
CA ALA A 135 9.32 8.76 22.09
C ALA A 135 9.89 7.98 23.28
N MET A 136 10.62 6.88 23.02
CA MET A 136 11.29 6.10 24.08
C MET A 136 12.31 6.94 24.86
N ALA A 137 13.13 7.74 24.17
CA ALA A 137 14.10 8.63 24.80
C ALA A 137 13.44 9.71 25.68
N TYR A 138 12.26 10.19 25.29
CA TYR A 138 11.50 11.16 26.07
C TYR A 138 10.88 10.56 27.33
N VAL A 139 10.40 9.31 27.24
CA VAL A 139 9.82 8.56 28.36
C VAL A 139 10.89 8.26 29.43
N GLY A 140 12.11 7.93 29.01
CA GLY A 140 13.23 7.63 29.91
C GLY A 140 13.24 6.19 30.43
N ASP A 141 14.26 5.85 31.22
CA ASP A 141 14.54 4.46 31.66
C ASP A 141 13.52 3.93 32.68
N ASP A 142 12.83 4.83 33.39
CA ASP A 142 11.83 4.47 34.41
C ASP A 142 10.44 4.16 33.83
N GLY A 143 10.22 4.43 32.53
CA GLY A 143 8.92 4.24 31.87
C GLY A 143 8.83 2.97 31.02
N ASN A 144 7.64 2.37 30.96
CA ASN A 144 7.40 1.16 30.18
C ASN A 144 7.35 1.46 28.66
N THR A 145 8.41 1.06 27.95
CA THR A 145 8.55 1.27 26.49
C THR A 145 8.36 0.00 25.65
N ASP A 146 7.95 -1.11 26.26
CA ASP A 146 7.88 -2.41 25.59
C ASP A 146 6.91 -2.41 24.39
N GLY A 147 5.79 -1.70 24.52
CA GLY A 147 4.84 -1.49 23.43
C GLY A 147 5.49 -0.86 22.19
N LEU A 148 6.24 0.23 22.39
CA LEU A 148 6.95 0.96 21.32
C LEU A 148 8.02 0.08 20.66
N ARG A 149 8.76 -0.72 21.45
CA ARG A 149 9.74 -1.67 20.93
C ARG A 149 9.09 -2.76 20.09
N SER A 150 7.95 -3.31 20.53
CA SER A 150 7.23 -4.33 19.77
C SER A 150 6.80 -3.84 18.38
N TRP A 151 6.31 -2.61 18.29
CA TRP A 151 5.94 -1.96 17.03
C TRP A 151 7.15 -1.74 16.11
N MET A 152 8.28 -1.33 16.68
CA MET A 152 9.54 -1.21 15.94
C MET A 152 9.97 -2.56 15.33
N TYR A 153 9.91 -3.65 16.11
CA TYR A 153 10.20 -4.99 15.59
C TYR A 153 9.19 -5.42 14.52
N GLY A 154 7.91 -5.14 14.71
CA GLY A 154 6.86 -5.40 13.73
C GLY A 154 7.11 -4.68 12.39
N ALA A 155 7.50 -3.41 12.46
CA ALA A 155 7.83 -2.60 11.28
C ALA A 155 9.01 -3.20 10.51
N TRP A 156 10.12 -3.51 11.19
CA TRP A 156 11.30 -4.09 10.53
C TRP A 156 11.05 -5.51 10.01
N ARG A 157 10.22 -6.31 10.69
CA ARG A 157 9.79 -7.61 10.19
C ARG A 157 8.99 -7.46 8.90
N ALA A 158 8.04 -6.52 8.84
CA ALA A 158 7.27 -6.25 7.62
C ALA A 158 8.16 -5.77 6.47
N VAL A 159 9.10 -4.86 6.75
CA VAL A 159 10.09 -4.37 5.77
C VAL A 159 11.00 -5.49 5.28
N GLY A 160 11.44 -6.37 6.17
CA GLY A 160 12.26 -7.54 5.84
C GLY A 160 11.51 -8.53 4.96
N ILE A 161 10.28 -8.89 5.31
CA ILE A 161 9.42 -9.78 4.51
C ILE A 161 9.18 -9.19 3.12
N HIS A 162 8.83 -7.90 3.05
CA HIS A 162 8.65 -7.21 1.77
C HIS A 162 9.95 -7.18 0.95
N GLY A 163 11.10 -7.03 1.60
CA GLY A 163 12.41 -7.10 0.97
C GLY A 163 12.71 -8.47 0.37
N LEU A 164 12.38 -9.54 1.10
CA LEU A 164 12.52 -10.92 0.59
C LEU A 164 11.63 -11.14 -0.65
N ILE A 165 10.40 -10.63 -0.63
CA ILE A 165 9.48 -10.70 -1.78
C ILE A 165 10.05 -9.91 -2.95
N ALA A 166 10.49 -8.66 -2.74
CA ALA A 166 11.07 -7.84 -3.79
C ALA A 166 12.34 -8.46 -4.39
N LEU A 167 13.19 -9.06 -3.55
CA LEU A 167 14.39 -9.77 -3.95
C LEU A 167 14.06 -11.05 -4.74
N SER A 168 12.96 -11.74 -4.40
CA SER A 168 12.50 -12.91 -5.15
C SER A 168 12.19 -12.55 -6.61
N TYR A 169 11.61 -11.38 -6.89
CA TYR A 169 11.35 -10.93 -8.26
C TYR A 169 12.60 -10.49 -9.02
N LEU A 170 13.66 -10.12 -8.29
CA LEU A 170 14.97 -9.82 -8.89
C LEU A 170 15.71 -11.10 -9.30
N VAL A 171 15.66 -12.13 -8.44
CA VAL A 171 16.31 -13.44 -8.67
C VAL A 171 15.52 -14.29 -9.65
N TRP A 172 14.21 -14.43 -9.46
CA TRP A 172 13.29 -15.14 -10.36
C TRP A 172 12.51 -14.14 -11.21
N GLN A 173 13.14 -13.72 -12.31
CA GLN A 173 12.51 -12.80 -13.25
C GLN A 173 11.37 -13.49 -13.99
N LYS A 174 10.15 -12.98 -13.83
CA LYS A 174 8.98 -13.45 -14.58
C LYS A 174 9.17 -13.10 -16.06
N ARG A 175 9.33 -14.13 -16.91
CA ARG A 175 9.46 -13.97 -18.36
C ARG A 175 8.11 -13.59 -18.97
N GLU A 176 8.14 -12.79 -20.03
CA GLU A 176 6.96 -12.58 -20.87
C GLU A 176 6.52 -13.94 -21.44
N PRO A 177 5.21 -14.23 -21.53
CA PRO A 177 4.76 -15.37 -22.32
C PRO A 177 5.26 -15.17 -23.74
N ASP A 178 5.96 -16.15 -24.30
CA ASP A 178 6.39 -16.10 -25.70
C ASP A 178 5.16 -15.81 -26.56
N ALA A 179 5.18 -14.71 -27.31
CA ALA A 179 4.13 -14.38 -28.28
C ALA A 179 3.96 -15.46 -29.37
N GLY A 180 4.88 -16.44 -29.43
CA GLY A 180 4.83 -17.63 -30.29
C GLY A 180 4.36 -18.93 -29.61
N SER A 181 3.99 -18.93 -28.33
CA SER A 181 3.49 -20.12 -27.62
C SER A 181 1.97 -20.31 -27.73
N ALA A 182 1.24 -19.32 -28.26
CA ALA A 182 -0.04 -19.63 -28.85
C ALA A 182 0.28 -20.43 -30.11
N VAL A 183 0.06 -21.75 -30.07
CA VAL A 183 -0.11 -22.53 -31.31
C VAL A 183 -1.02 -21.67 -32.18
N PRO A 184 -0.59 -21.16 -33.34
CA PRO A 184 -1.51 -20.42 -34.21
C PRO A 184 -2.68 -21.36 -34.38
N ALA A 185 -3.89 -20.90 -34.10
CA ALA A 185 -5.08 -21.66 -34.42
C ALA A 185 -4.98 -21.95 -35.91
N ARG A 186 -4.45 -23.13 -36.26
CA ARG A 186 -4.35 -23.55 -37.64
C ARG A 186 -5.79 -23.62 -38.09
N HIS A 187 -6.06 -22.99 -39.23
CA HIS A 187 -7.32 -23.15 -39.93
C HIS A 187 -7.72 -24.64 -39.88
N PRO A 188 -8.97 -24.98 -39.50
CA PRO A 188 -9.40 -26.34 -39.18
C PRO A 188 -9.16 -27.37 -40.30
N GLU A 189 -8.88 -26.91 -41.52
CA GLU A 189 -8.49 -27.69 -42.68
C GLU A 189 -7.03 -28.18 -42.72
N HIS A 190 -6.19 -27.87 -41.71
CA HIS A 190 -4.81 -28.37 -41.60
C HIS A 190 -4.59 -29.35 -40.42
N VAL A 191 -5.66 -29.90 -39.87
CA VAL A 191 -5.56 -31.04 -38.94
C VAL A 191 -5.39 -32.31 -39.80
N PRO A 192 -4.26 -33.04 -39.71
CA PRO A 192 -4.16 -34.32 -40.40
C PRO A 192 -5.25 -35.27 -39.86
N ASP A 193 -6.00 -35.89 -40.78
CA ASP A 193 -7.14 -36.81 -40.55
C ASP A 193 -6.86 -38.01 -39.62
N LEU A 194 -5.62 -38.15 -39.11
CA LEU A 194 -5.20 -39.21 -38.21
C LEU A 194 -5.89 -39.18 -36.83
N LEU A 195 -6.58 -38.10 -36.46
CA LEU A 195 -7.31 -37.98 -35.20
C LEU A 195 -8.84 -37.91 -35.33
N VAL A 196 -9.38 -37.92 -36.56
CA VAL A 196 -10.83 -38.09 -36.78
C VAL A 196 -11.07 -39.56 -37.09
N ARG A 197 -11.38 -40.33 -36.04
CA ARG A 197 -11.97 -41.66 -36.21
C ARG A 197 -13.25 -41.43 -37.02
N GLY A 198 -13.25 -41.93 -38.26
CA GLY A 198 -14.23 -41.59 -39.29
C GLY A 198 -15.66 -41.53 -38.77
N THR A 199 -16.41 -40.54 -39.24
CA THR A 199 -17.86 -40.45 -39.06
C THR A 199 -18.49 -41.73 -39.60
N GLY A 200 -18.86 -42.62 -38.69
CA GLY A 200 -19.69 -43.78 -38.98
C GLY A 200 -21.00 -43.30 -39.60
N LYS A 201 -21.29 -43.83 -40.77
CA LYS A 201 -22.57 -43.67 -41.47
C LYS A 201 -23.67 -44.40 -40.68
N ASP A 202 -24.26 -43.80 -39.66
CA ASP A 202 -25.39 -44.39 -38.94
C ASP A 202 -26.45 -43.34 -38.49
N GLU A 203 -26.70 -42.30 -39.30
CA GLU A 203 -27.81 -41.35 -39.07
C GLU A 203 -28.84 -41.34 -40.21
N GLU A 204 -29.08 -42.50 -40.83
CA GLU A 204 -30.22 -42.67 -41.75
C GLU A 204 -30.95 -43.97 -41.45
N GLN A 205 -31.55 -44.08 -40.25
CA GLN A 205 -32.73 -44.92 -39.96
C GLN A 205 -33.18 -44.82 -38.50
N VAL A 206 -33.78 -43.69 -38.11
CA VAL A 206 -34.89 -43.71 -37.14
C VAL A 206 -35.90 -42.66 -37.60
N ARG A 207 -36.96 -43.15 -38.24
CA ARG A 207 -38.21 -42.42 -38.44
C ARG A 207 -39.20 -42.93 -37.41
#